data_AF-A0A438XQH6-F1
#
_entry.id   AF-A0A438XQH6-F1
#
_cell.length_a   1.000
_cell.length_b   1.000
_cell.length_c   1.000
_cell.angle_alpha   90.00
_cell.angle_beta   90.00
_cell.angle_gamma   90.00
#
_symmetry.space_group_name_H-M   'P 1'
#
loop_
_entity.id
_entity.type
_entity.pdbx_description
1 polymer ?
#
loop_
_entity_poly.entity_id
_entity_poly.type
_entity_poly.pdbx_seq_one_letter_code
_entity_poly.pdbx_strand_id
1 'polypeptide(L)'
;MDLSTILGLVLAVASISLGDILEDGNPLHIIHLSSVIIIVPTSLFAAMTGTHARYVKAAYKEIKIVFLNPKINLNETIKNLVELATLARKDGVLSLEGRVAQIEDDFTRNGLSMIIDGKDLKSVKESLEISIEEMEEYYHGAAHYWETAGETAPTMGLVGAVMGLM
;
A
#
# COMPACT_ATOMS: atom_id res chain seq x y z
N MET A 1 -9.92 7.41 5.63
CA MET A 1 -9.02 8.44 5.10
C MET A 1 -7.89 8.61 6.08
N ASP A 2 -6.67 8.59 5.59
CA ASP A 2 -5.49 8.84 6.41
C ASP A 2 -5.24 10.34 6.53
N LEU A 3 -5.56 10.88 7.71
CA LEU A 3 -5.33 12.30 7.98
C LEU A 3 -3.83 12.64 8.05
N SER A 4 -2.99 11.68 8.44
CA SER A 4 -1.55 11.91 8.57
C SER A 4 -0.91 12.18 7.20
N THR A 5 -1.22 11.35 6.20
CA THR A 5 -0.79 11.54 4.80
C THR A 5 -1.26 12.88 4.25
N ILE A 6 -2.54 13.20 4.42
CA ILE A 6 -3.13 14.41 3.85
C ILE A 6 -2.54 15.66 4.50
N LEU A 7 -2.50 15.71 5.84
CA LEU A 7 -1.91 16.84 6.56
C LEU A 7 -0.43 16.96 6.29
N GLY A 8 0.31 15.85 6.20
CA GLY A 8 1.73 15.85 5.87
C GLY A 8 2.00 16.52 4.51
N LEU A 9 1.23 16.15 3.48
CA LEU A 9 1.35 16.76 2.14
C LEU A 9 1.04 18.26 2.17
N VAL A 10 -0.08 18.65 2.80
CA VAL A 10 -0.51 20.05 2.88
C VAL A 10 0.50 20.89 3.65
N LEU A 11 0.97 20.41 4.80
CA LEU A 11 1.94 21.11 5.63
C LEU A 11 3.30 21.23 4.95
N ALA A 12 3.74 20.21 4.20
CA ALA A 12 4.98 20.27 3.44
C ALA A 12 4.93 21.37 2.36
N VAL A 13 3.86 21.38 1.55
CA VAL A 13 3.66 22.41 0.52
C VAL A 13 3.53 23.81 1.13
N ALA A 14 2.76 23.94 2.22
CA ALA A 14 2.57 25.20 2.92
C ALA A 14 3.88 25.74 3.51
N SER A 15 4.72 24.87 4.10
CA SER A 15 6.00 25.27 4.70
C SER A 15 7.00 25.77 3.65
N ILE A 16 7.10 25.08 2.50
CA ILE A 16 7.95 25.53 1.38
C ILE A 16 7.45 26.88 0.84
N SER A 17 6.13 27.01 0.65
CA SER A 17 5.53 28.23 0.12
C SER A 17 5.73 29.42 1.06
N LEU A 18 5.55 29.22 2.36
CA LEU A 18 5.77 30.26 3.37
C LEU A 18 7.24 30.70 3.42
N GLY A 19 8.19 29.75 3.30
CA GLY A 19 9.61 30.06 3.21
C GLY A 19 9.94 30.99 2.05
N ASP A 20 9.45 30.66 0.85
CA ASP A 20 9.69 31.47 -0.36
C ASP A 20 9.04 32.87 -0.26
N ILE A 21 7.83 32.97 0.30
CA ILE A 21 7.16 34.27 0.52
C ILE A 21 7.94 35.17 1.49
N LEU A 22 8.56 34.59 2.52
CA LEU A 22 9.37 35.36 3.48
C LEU A 22 10.66 35.91 2.85
N GLU A 23 11.12 35.32 1.76
CA GLU A 23 12.26 35.80 0.96
C GLU A 23 11.82 36.71 -0.20
N ASP A 24 10.61 37.27 -0.14
CA ASP A 24 9.97 38.09 -1.19
C ASP A 24 9.80 37.33 -2.54
N GLY A 25 9.77 36.00 -2.50
CA GLY A 25 9.54 35.11 -3.63
C GLY A 25 8.06 34.95 -4.04
N ASN A 26 7.84 34.18 -5.10
CA ASN A 26 6.50 33.76 -5.52
C ASN A 26 6.48 32.23 -5.70
N PRO A 27 5.82 31.47 -4.80
CA PRO A 27 5.83 30.01 -4.83
C PRO A 27 5.27 29.41 -6.12
N LEU A 28 4.38 30.14 -6.80
CA LEU A 28 3.81 29.70 -8.08
C LEU A 28 4.84 29.70 -9.21
N HIS A 29 5.90 30.50 -9.11
CA HIS A 29 6.96 30.54 -10.13
C HIS A 29 7.89 29.32 -10.05
N ILE A 30 7.88 28.57 -8.94
CA ILE A 30 8.72 27.37 -8.78
C ILE A 30 8.21 26.22 -9.68
N ILE A 31 6.91 26.24 -10.04
CA ILE A 31 6.28 25.19 -10.83
C ILE A 31 6.23 25.59 -12.29
N HIS A 32 7.21 25.13 -13.07
CA HIS A 32 7.19 25.24 -14.53
C HIS A 32 6.70 23.94 -15.17
N LEU A 33 5.88 24.07 -16.21
CA LEU A 33 5.37 22.93 -16.97
C LEU A 33 6.52 22.11 -17.60
N SER A 34 7.57 22.78 -18.08
CA SER A 34 8.78 22.14 -18.61
C SER A 34 9.48 21.29 -17.55
N SER A 35 9.70 21.82 -16.35
CA SER A 35 10.31 21.10 -15.24
C SER A 35 9.49 19.88 -14.81
N VAL A 36 8.16 20.00 -14.75
CA VAL A 36 7.27 18.88 -14.42
C VAL A 36 7.36 17.77 -15.47
N ILE A 37 7.36 18.12 -16.76
CA ILE A 37 7.48 17.16 -17.88
C ILE A 37 8.85 16.47 -17.88
N ILE A 38 9.92 17.18 -17.50
CA ILE A 38 11.25 16.59 -17.41
C ILE A 38 11.35 15.66 -16.20
N ILE A 39 10.86 16.06 -15.02
CA ILE A 39 11.13 15.31 -13.78
C ILE A 39 10.13 14.17 -13.58
N VAL A 40 8.82 14.43 -13.68
CA VAL A 40 7.80 13.47 -13.24
C VAL A 40 7.72 12.24 -14.17
N PRO A 41 7.49 12.37 -15.49
CA PRO A 41 7.46 11.22 -16.39
C PRO A 41 8.77 10.43 -16.41
N THR A 42 9.93 11.08 -16.44
CA THR A 42 11.22 10.38 -16.52
C THR A 42 11.50 9.56 -15.27
N SER A 43 11.17 10.09 -14.08
CA SER A 43 11.33 9.36 -12.82
C SER A 43 10.39 8.16 -12.74
N LEU A 44 9.14 8.32 -13.17
CA LEU A 44 8.17 7.23 -13.23
C LEU A 44 8.58 6.15 -14.23
N PHE A 45 9.09 6.53 -15.40
CA PHE A 45 9.56 5.58 -16.41
C PHE A 45 10.88 4.92 -16.00
N ALA A 46 11.79 5.64 -15.36
CA ALA A 46 13.00 5.05 -14.79
C ALA A 46 12.64 4.01 -13.72
N ALA A 47 11.69 4.31 -12.82
CA ALA A 47 11.18 3.33 -11.87
C ALA A 47 10.51 2.13 -12.54
N MET A 48 9.79 2.34 -13.66
CA MET A 48 9.24 1.23 -14.45
C MET A 48 10.32 0.35 -15.06
N THR A 49 11.48 0.91 -15.44
CA THR A 49 12.62 0.10 -15.91
C THR A 49 13.32 -0.65 -14.79
N GLY A 50 13.31 -0.10 -13.56
CA GLY A 50 13.93 -0.69 -12.38
C GLY A 50 13.07 -1.73 -11.67
N THR A 51 11.78 -1.88 -12.02
CA THR A 51 10.84 -2.76 -11.32
C THR A 51 10.10 -3.72 -12.25
N HIS A 52 9.69 -4.87 -11.70
CA HIS A 52 8.92 -5.84 -12.47
C HIS A 52 7.53 -5.30 -12.83
N ALA A 53 7.04 -5.58 -14.06
CA ALA A 53 5.77 -5.06 -14.56
C ALA A 53 4.55 -5.38 -13.68
N ARG A 54 4.60 -6.50 -12.93
CA ARG A 54 3.55 -6.86 -11.95
C ARG A 54 3.40 -5.81 -10.84
N TYR A 55 4.52 -5.27 -10.37
CA TYR A 55 4.57 -4.30 -9.28
C TYR A 55 4.21 -2.91 -9.75
N VAL A 56 4.57 -2.53 -10.97
CA VAL A 56 4.09 -1.27 -11.57
C VAL A 56 2.55 -1.25 -11.56
N LYS A 57 1.90 -2.30 -12.06
CA LYS A 57 0.43 -2.39 -12.06
C LYS A 57 -0.15 -2.37 -10.64
N ALA A 58 0.47 -3.09 -9.72
CA ALA A 58 0.08 -3.09 -8.31
C ALA A 58 0.17 -1.70 -7.69
N ALA A 59 1.27 -0.99 -7.91
CA ALA A 59 1.54 0.34 -7.36
C ALA A 59 0.45 1.36 -7.74
N TYR A 60 0.01 1.38 -9.01
CA TYR A 60 -1.08 2.23 -9.46
C TYR A 60 -2.46 1.76 -8.97
N LYS A 61 -2.70 0.45 -8.88
CA LYS A 61 -3.97 -0.09 -8.39
C LYS A 61 -4.18 0.23 -6.91
N GLU A 62 -3.13 0.07 -6.11
CA GLU A 62 -3.19 0.14 -4.64
C GLU A 62 -2.86 1.53 -4.08
N ILE A 63 -2.53 2.52 -4.93
CA ILE A 63 -2.22 3.90 -4.48
C ILE A 63 -3.30 4.52 -3.59
N LYS A 64 -4.55 4.08 -3.74
CA LYS A 64 -5.68 4.55 -2.92
C LYS A 64 -5.52 4.21 -1.44
N ILE A 65 -4.82 3.13 -1.11
CA ILE A 65 -4.58 2.68 0.27
C ILE A 65 -3.84 3.77 1.07
N VAL A 66 -2.90 4.47 0.42
CA VAL A 66 -2.11 5.58 0.99
C VAL A 66 -3.01 6.70 1.54
N PHE A 67 -4.16 6.93 0.90
CA PHE A 67 -5.11 7.98 1.29
C PHE A 67 -6.32 7.46 2.06
N LEU A 68 -6.70 6.20 1.86
CA LEU A 68 -7.95 5.67 2.39
C LEU A 68 -7.82 5.03 3.78
N ASN A 69 -6.62 4.62 4.21
CA ASN A 69 -6.34 3.87 5.44
C ASN A 69 -7.30 2.67 5.63
N PRO A 70 -6.87 1.43 5.35
CA PRO A 70 -7.71 0.26 5.55
C PRO A 70 -8.07 0.15 7.03
N LYS A 71 -9.36 0.31 7.35
CA LYS A 71 -9.85 0.23 8.73
C LYS A 71 -9.84 -1.24 9.18
N ILE A 72 -8.73 -1.68 9.74
CA ILE A 72 -8.61 -2.99 10.37
C ILE A 72 -8.99 -2.86 11.85
N ASN A 73 -10.09 -3.50 12.26
CA ASN A 73 -10.52 -3.52 13.65
C ASN A 73 -10.08 -4.84 14.32
N LEU A 74 -8.85 -4.85 14.84
CA LEU A 74 -8.27 -6.05 15.48
C LEU A 74 -9.12 -6.58 16.64
N ASN A 75 -9.77 -5.69 17.41
CA ASN A 75 -10.62 -6.10 18.52
C ASN A 75 -11.86 -6.88 18.04
N GLU A 76 -12.46 -6.44 16.94
CA GLU A 76 -13.58 -7.13 16.31
C GLU A 76 -13.13 -8.46 15.68
N THR A 77 -11.96 -8.49 15.04
CA THR A 77 -11.36 -9.73 14.53
C THR A 77 -11.15 -10.74 15.66
N ILE A 78 -10.56 -10.33 16.79
CA ILE A 78 -10.37 -11.21 17.96
C ILE A 78 -11.70 -11.74 18.46
N LYS A 79 -12.70 -10.86 18.62
CA LYS A 79 -14.04 -11.26 19.07
C LYS A 79 -14.64 -12.31 18.15
N ASN A 80 -14.59 -12.08 16.83
CA ASN A 80 -15.11 -13.00 15.82
C ASN A 80 -14.39 -14.37 15.87
N LEU A 81 -13.07 -14.39 16.00
CA LEU A 81 -12.29 -15.63 16.13
C LEU A 81 -12.64 -16.41 17.41
N VAL A 82 -12.83 -15.71 18.54
CA VAL A 82 -13.24 -16.34 19.81
C VAL A 82 -14.65 -16.92 19.73
N GLU A 83 -15.59 -16.22 19.07
CA GLU A 83 -16.94 -16.73 18.83
C GLU A 83 -16.93 -18.00 17.96
N LEU A 84 -16.17 -18.00 16.87
CA LEU A 84 -15.98 -19.17 16.01
C LEU A 84 -15.35 -20.34 16.77
N ALA A 85 -14.30 -20.09 17.57
CA ALA A 85 -13.67 -21.12 18.40
C ALA A 85 -14.64 -21.71 19.45
N THR A 86 -15.48 -20.87 20.05
CA THR A 86 -16.49 -21.30 21.03
C THR A 86 -17.55 -22.18 20.38
N LEU A 87 -18.00 -21.82 19.17
CA LEU A 87 -18.94 -22.61 18.39
C LEU A 87 -18.35 -23.97 18.01
N ALA A 88 -17.13 -23.97 17.46
CA ALA A 88 -16.41 -25.20 17.10
C ALA A 88 -16.20 -26.14 18.28
N ARG A 89 -15.96 -25.60 19.50
CA ARG A 89 -15.79 -26.40 20.72
C ARG A 89 -17.10 -27.03 21.22
N LYS A 90 -18.23 -26.33 21.05
CA LYS A 90 -19.54 -26.81 21.52
C LYS A 90 -20.18 -27.79 20.53
N ASP A 91 -20.20 -27.42 19.27
CA ASP A 91 -21.01 -28.07 18.23
C ASP A 91 -20.15 -28.82 17.19
N GLY A 92 -18.82 -28.78 17.35
CA GLY A 92 -17.86 -29.41 16.44
C GLY A 92 -17.46 -28.50 15.27
N VAL A 93 -16.36 -28.83 14.59
CA VAL A 93 -15.78 -28.00 13.51
C VAL A 93 -16.71 -27.86 12.29
N LEU A 94 -17.46 -28.91 11.96
CA LEU A 94 -18.42 -28.90 10.83
C LEU A 94 -19.55 -27.86 11.02
N SER A 95 -19.85 -27.47 12.26
CA SER A 95 -20.84 -26.41 12.53
C SER A 95 -20.43 -25.04 11.98
N LEU A 96 -19.15 -24.87 11.61
CA LEU A 96 -18.62 -23.63 11.06
C LEU A 96 -18.98 -23.41 9.57
N GLU A 97 -19.37 -24.45 8.82
CA GLU A 97 -19.66 -24.35 7.37
C GLU A 97 -20.62 -23.21 7.03
N GLY A 98 -21.73 -23.11 7.78
CA GLY A 98 -22.74 -22.07 7.57
C GLY A 98 -22.26 -20.65 7.93
N ARG A 99 -21.24 -20.53 8.78
CA ARG A 99 -20.64 -19.24 9.18
C ARG A 99 -19.54 -18.80 8.23
N VAL A 100 -18.72 -19.73 7.73
CA VAL A 100 -17.59 -19.43 6.85
C VAL A 100 -18.03 -18.72 5.58
N ALA A 101 -19.18 -19.11 5.00
CA ALA A 101 -19.74 -18.45 3.82
C ALA A 101 -20.11 -16.97 4.03
N GLN A 102 -20.26 -16.52 5.28
CA GLN A 102 -20.62 -15.15 5.64
C GLN A 102 -19.39 -14.29 6.01
N ILE A 103 -18.21 -14.89 6.13
CA ILE A 103 -16.98 -14.15 6.48
C ILE A 103 -16.50 -13.40 5.23
N GLU A 104 -16.41 -12.07 5.31
CA GLU A 104 -15.94 -11.22 4.19
C GLU A 104 -14.45 -11.37 3.90
N ASP A 105 -13.64 -11.56 4.95
CA ASP A 105 -12.19 -11.73 4.81
C ASP A 105 -11.81 -13.09 4.22
N ASP A 106 -11.28 -13.07 3.00
CA ASP A 106 -10.89 -14.27 2.26
C ASP A 106 -9.76 -15.04 2.97
N PHE A 107 -8.87 -14.37 3.70
CA PHE A 107 -7.79 -15.03 4.44
C PHE A 107 -8.35 -15.93 5.54
N THR A 108 -9.21 -15.38 6.40
CA THR A 108 -9.90 -16.13 7.46
C THR A 108 -10.81 -17.22 6.87
N ARG A 109 -11.54 -16.92 5.79
CA ARG A 109 -12.42 -17.88 5.12
C ARG A 109 -11.65 -19.10 4.62
N ASN A 110 -10.54 -18.88 3.92
CA ASN A 110 -9.73 -19.97 3.37
C ASN A 110 -9.11 -20.85 4.47
N GLY A 111 -8.60 -20.24 5.54
CA GLY A 111 -8.06 -20.99 6.68
C GLY A 111 -9.11 -21.89 7.35
N LEU A 112 -10.31 -21.37 7.58
CA LEU A 112 -11.40 -22.13 8.17
C LEU A 112 -11.92 -23.24 7.24
N SER A 113 -12.05 -22.98 5.94
CA SER A 113 -12.44 -24.00 4.96
C SER A 113 -11.46 -25.17 4.97
N MET A 114 -10.14 -24.91 4.99
CA MET A 114 -9.13 -25.97 5.07
C MET A 114 -9.25 -26.82 6.35
N ILE A 115 -9.59 -26.21 7.48
CA ILE A 115 -9.81 -26.91 8.75
C ILE A 115 -11.08 -27.77 8.68
N ILE A 116 -12.15 -27.26 8.08
CA ILE A 116 -13.41 -28.00 7.86
C ILE A 116 -13.18 -29.20 6.94
N ASP A 117 -12.37 -29.04 5.89
CA ASP A 117 -11.96 -30.10 4.96
C ASP A 117 -11.07 -31.18 5.64
N GLY A 118 -10.71 -31.00 6.91
CA GLY A 118 -9.93 -31.96 7.69
C GLY A 118 -8.44 -31.96 7.37
N LYS A 119 -7.90 -30.88 6.80
CA LYS A 119 -6.45 -30.74 6.60
C LYS A 119 -5.72 -30.67 7.95
N ASP A 120 -4.50 -31.19 7.98
CA ASP A 120 -3.69 -31.15 9.19
C ASP A 120 -3.28 -29.70 9.53
N LEU A 121 -3.16 -29.42 10.84
CA LEU A 121 -2.84 -28.07 11.33
C LEU A 121 -1.53 -27.51 10.77
N LYS A 122 -0.56 -28.38 10.49
CA LYS A 122 0.74 -27.96 9.95
C LYS A 122 0.58 -27.46 8.52
N SER A 123 -0.11 -28.22 7.66
CA SER A 123 -0.43 -27.82 6.29
C SER A 123 -1.28 -26.54 6.22
N VAL A 124 -2.28 -26.41 7.11
CA VAL A 124 -3.09 -25.18 7.21
C VAL A 124 -2.20 -23.99 7.53
N LYS A 125 -1.35 -24.13 8.55
CA LYS A 125 -0.44 -23.07 8.98
C LYS A 125 0.53 -22.68 7.86
N GLU A 126 1.20 -23.65 7.24
CA GLU A 126 2.14 -23.41 6.13
C GLU A 126 1.45 -22.68 4.97
N SER A 127 0.22 -23.06 4.61
CA SER A 127 -0.52 -22.40 3.54
C SER A 127 -0.89 -20.94 3.87
N LEU A 128 -1.26 -20.67 5.12
CA LEU A 128 -1.58 -19.31 5.56
C LEU A 128 -0.32 -18.44 5.69
N GLU A 129 0.81 -19.01 6.13
CA GLU A 129 2.10 -18.32 6.17
C GLU A 129 2.56 -17.93 4.75
N ILE A 130 2.48 -18.83 3.77
CA ILE A 130 2.76 -18.51 2.36
C ILE A 130 1.86 -17.39 1.85
N SER A 131 0.56 -17.42 2.19
CA SER A 131 -0.37 -16.37 1.76
C SER A 131 -0.02 -14.99 2.35
N ILE A 132 0.47 -14.95 3.58
CA ILE A 132 0.96 -13.72 4.22
C ILE A 132 2.23 -13.24 3.50
N GLU A 133 3.20 -14.12 3.28
CA GLU A 133 4.45 -13.78 2.60
C GLU A 133 4.21 -13.24 1.19
N GLU A 134 3.32 -13.87 0.41
CA GLU A 134 2.94 -13.40 -0.92
C GLU A 134 2.29 -12.01 -0.89
N MET A 135 1.44 -11.75 0.11
CA MET A 135 0.80 -10.45 0.29
C MET A 135 1.80 -9.37 0.69
N GLU A 136 2.74 -9.69 1.58
CA GLU A 136 3.84 -8.79 1.96
C GLU A 136 4.74 -8.48 0.77
N GLU A 137 5.16 -9.49 0.00
CA GLU A 137 5.97 -9.31 -1.21
C GLU A 137 5.24 -8.43 -2.24
N TYR A 138 3.93 -8.62 -2.40
CA TYR A 138 3.10 -7.83 -3.30
C TYR A 138 3.11 -6.34 -2.94
N TYR A 139 2.83 -6.00 -1.67
CA TYR A 139 2.81 -4.61 -1.23
C TYR A 139 4.21 -4.00 -1.15
N HIS A 140 5.21 -4.77 -0.74
CA HIS A 140 6.60 -4.33 -0.74
C HIS A 140 7.05 -3.98 -2.16
N GLY A 141 6.79 -4.85 -3.14
CA GLY A 141 7.09 -4.56 -4.55
C GLY A 141 6.35 -3.35 -5.10
N ALA A 142 5.07 -3.19 -4.74
CA ALA A 142 4.27 -2.03 -5.12
C ALA A 142 4.79 -0.71 -4.52
N ALA A 143 5.22 -0.73 -3.25
CA ALA A 143 5.83 0.41 -2.58
C ALA A 143 7.20 0.75 -3.18
N HIS A 144 8.02 -0.27 -3.46
CA HIS A 144 9.36 -0.10 -4.02
C HIS A 144 9.37 0.63 -5.37
N TYR A 145 8.32 0.49 -6.18
CA TYR A 145 8.13 1.31 -7.39
C TYR A 145 8.09 2.81 -7.08
N TRP A 146 7.31 3.22 -6.08
CA TRP A 146 7.19 4.62 -5.69
C TRP A 146 8.46 5.15 -5.03
N GLU A 147 9.14 4.33 -4.23
CA GLU A 147 10.45 4.65 -3.65
C GLU A 147 11.48 4.92 -4.75
N THR A 148 11.60 4.00 -5.71
CA THR A 148 12.53 4.15 -6.85
C THR A 148 12.24 5.42 -7.65
N ALA A 149 10.96 5.75 -7.87
CA ALA A 149 10.57 6.99 -8.55
C ALA A 149 10.96 8.23 -7.72
N GLY A 150 10.76 8.19 -6.41
CA GLY A 150 11.13 9.25 -5.47
C GLY A 150 12.64 9.47 -5.38
N GLU A 151 13.44 8.40 -5.38
CA GLU A 151 14.91 8.47 -5.38
C GLU A 151 15.45 9.01 -6.71
N THR A 152 14.77 8.74 -7.82
CA THR A 152 15.19 9.20 -9.16
C THR A 152 14.80 10.66 -9.41
N ALA A 153 13.74 11.17 -8.77
CA ALA A 153 13.26 12.53 -9.02
C ALA A 153 14.30 13.64 -8.78
N PRO A 154 15.09 13.64 -7.68
CA PRO A 154 16.16 14.63 -7.49
C PRO A 154 17.23 14.59 -8.58
N THR A 155 17.59 13.40 -9.07
CA THR A 155 18.63 13.26 -10.10
C THR A 155 18.14 13.76 -11.46
N MET A 156 16.87 13.48 -11.81
CA MET A 156 16.24 14.07 -13.00
C MET A 156 16.05 15.58 -12.88
N GLY A 157 15.87 16.09 -11.65
CA GLY A 157 15.90 17.52 -11.35
C GLY A 157 17.25 18.16 -11.68
N LEU A 158 18.36 17.52 -11.33
CA LEU A 158 19.71 17.97 -11.70
C LEU A 158 19.91 17.99 -13.22
N VAL A 159 19.42 16.95 -13.92
CA VAL A 159 19.46 16.91 -15.39
C VAL A 159 18.66 18.08 -15.99
N GLY A 160 17.45 18.34 -15.48
CA GLY A 160 16.62 19.46 -15.90
C GLY A 160 17.28 20.81 -15.65
N ALA A 161 17.96 20.98 -14.51
CA ALA A 161 18.71 22.20 -14.21
C ALA A 161 19.84 22.44 -15.21
N VAL A 162 20.62 21.40 -15.57
CA VAL A 162 21.67 21.51 -16.60
C VAL A 162 21.08 21.86 -17.96
N MET A 163 19.95 21.24 -18.34
CA MET A 163 19.25 21.57 -19.60
C MET A 163 18.78 23.02 -19.66
N GLY A 164 18.34 23.59 -18.53
CA GLY A 164 17.90 24.99 -18.45
C GLY A 164 19.03 26.02 -18.50
N LEU A 165 20.29 25.61 -18.35
CA LEU A 165 21.47 26.47 -18.42
C LEU A 165 22.13 26.52 -19.81
N MET A 166 21.71 25.64 -20.74
CA MET A 166 22.17 25.61 -22.14
C MET A 166 21.31 26.52 -23.02
#